data_AF-A0A1R1YQC6-F1
#
_entry.id   AF-A0A1R1YQC6-F1
#
_cell.length_a   1.000
_cell.length_b   1.000
_cell.length_c   1.000
_cell.angle_alpha   90.00
_cell.angle_beta   90.00
_cell.angle_gamma   90.00
#
_symmetry.space_group_name_H-M   'P 1'
#
loop_
_entity.id
_entity.type
_entity.pdbx_description
1 polymer ?
#
loop_
_entity_poly.entity_id
_entity_poly.type
_entity_poly.pdbx_seq_one_letter_code
_entity_poly.pdbx_strand_id
1 'polypeptide(L)'
;MPIVNSPESYEQVLSCTGDRNIFNITESGKVEFSTASGKVEAETRFIGHPENPTIGANQLNDIGLSPVLLWWYKANLPASESLTQYTNFEHQSMVTYHSDYQLIFTSLLPHSSIGNRSREELLSMMVSLDHSVWFHDTVYGHEWLLYRMESHRASYGRVLLVGKLFNMSGKLVVSVVQEGYLKQSNSYLEKKDPKTIYVNYPKII
;
A
#
# COMPACT_ATOMS: atom_id res chain seq x y z
N MET A 1 2.18 -11.07 15.31
CA MET A 1 1.44 -10.04 14.55
C MET A 1 0.61 -9.24 15.54
N PRO A 2 0.37 -7.94 15.33
CA PRO A 2 -0.52 -7.17 16.18
C PRO A 2 -1.95 -7.74 16.11
N ILE A 3 -2.72 -7.59 17.19
CA ILE A 3 -4.15 -7.92 17.22
C ILE A 3 -4.86 -6.80 16.46
N VAL A 4 -5.61 -7.17 15.41
CA VAL A 4 -6.33 -6.24 14.52
C VAL A 4 -7.82 -6.54 14.63
N ASN A 5 -8.65 -5.51 14.83
CA ASN A 5 -10.10 -5.65 14.89
C ASN A 5 -10.70 -5.78 13.48
N SER A 6 -11.99 -6.10 13.40
CA SER A 6 -12.70 -6.12 12.12
C SER A 6 -12.72 -4.71 11.47
N PRO A 7 -12.79 -4.61 10.14
CA PRO A 7 -12.76 -3.33 9.42
C PRO A 7 -13.84 -2.35 9.86
N GLU A 8 -15.01 -2.84 10.31
CA GLU A 8 -16.13 -2.04 10.79
C GLU A 8 -15.82 -1.28 12.09
N SER A 9 -14.78 -1.70 12.82
CA SER A 9 -14.32 -1.02 14.04
C SER A 9 -13.52 0.26 13.76
N TYR A 10 -13.27 0.57 12.49
CA TYR A 10 -12.41 1.68 12.05
C TYR A 10 -13.18 2.64 11.13
N GLU A 11 -12.84 3.92 11.19
CA GLU A 11 -13.47 4.93 10.33
C GLU A 11 -13.13 4.73 8.85
N GLN A 12 -14.06 5.14 7.98
CA GLN A 12 -13.88 5.05 6.55
C GLN A 12 -12.93 6.14 6.10
N VAL A 13 -11.83 5.73 5.48
CA VAL A 13 -10.93 6.62 4.79
C VAL A 13 -11.00 6.22 3.32
N LEU A 14 -11.62 7.05 2.47
CA LEU A 14 -11.55 6.81 1.03
C LEU A 14 -10.10 7.04 0.59
N SER A 15 -9.44 6.02 0.04
CA SER A 15 -8.02 6.15 -0.33
C SER A 15 -7.84 6.83 -1.66
N CYS A 16 -8.72 6.58 -2.64
CA CYS A 16 -8.58 7.12 -3.99
C CYS A 16 -9.91 7.27 -4.71
N THR A 17 -10.04 8.35 -5.47
CA THR A 17 -10.98 8.50 -6.57
C THR A 17 -10.16 8.89 -7.81
N GLY A 18 -10.37 8.20 -8.94
CA GLY A 18 -9.67 8.56 -10.17
C GLY A 18 -10.14 7.76 -11.36
N ASP A 19 -10.17 8.42 -12.52
CA ASP A 19 -10.29 7.75 -13.81
C ASP A 19 -8.96 7.04 -14.09
N ARG A 20 -9.02 5.73 -14.28
CA ARG A 20 -7.84 4.91 -14.56
C ARG A 20 -8.14 3.95 -15.70
N ASN A 21 -7.10 3.65 -16.47
CA ASN A 21 -7.18 2.71 -17.58
C ASN A 21 -7.34 1.31 -16.99
N ILE A 22 -8.55 0.77 -17.05
CA ILE A 22 -8.80 -0.64 -16.71
C ILE A 22 -8.59 -1.44 -17.99
N PHE A 23 -7.80 -2.51 -17.92
CA PHE A 23 -7.63 -3.40 -19.07
C PHE A 23 -8.94 -4.13 -19.34
N ASN A 24 -9.42 -4.08 -20.58
CA ASN A 24 -10.59 -4.85 -20.96
C ASN A 24 -10.14 -6.21 -21.52
N ILE A 25 -10.65 -7.30 -20.94
CA ILE A 25 -10.45 -8.64 -21.49
C ILE A 25 -11.70 -9.00 -22.28
N THR A 26 -11.56 -9.13 -23.59
CA THR A 26 -12.66 -9.58 -24.46
C THR A 26 -13.03 -11.03 -24.13
N GLU A 27 -14.25 -11.45 -24.50
CA GLU A 27 -14.71 -12.86 -24.39
C GLU A 27 -13.75 -13.85 -25.07
N SER A 28 -12.95 -13.38 -26.03
CA SER A 28 -11.91 -14.16 -26.72
C SER A 28 -10.59 -14.33 -25.95
N GLY A 29 -10.47 -13.75 -24.75
CA GLY A 29 -9.25 -13.76 -23.95
C GLY A 29 -8.16 -12.79 -24.44
N LYS A 30 -8.43 -11.98 -25.47
CA LYS A 30 -7.53 -10.90 -25.87
C LYS A 30 -7.63 -9.74 -24.90
N VAL A 31 -6.48 -9.34 -24.35
CA VAL A 31 -6.31 -8.08 -23.62
C VAL A 31 -6.30 -6.95 -24.64
N GLU A 32 -7.35 -6.13 -24.63
CA GLU A 32 -7.32 -4.89 -25.38
C GLU A 32 -6.70 -3.79 -24.51
N PHE A 33 -5.65 -3.17 -25.03
CA PHE A 33 -5.06 -1.95 -24.46
C PHE A 33 -5.94 -0.71 -24.73
N SER A 34 -7.15 -0.91 -25.26
CA SER A 34 -8.13 0.16 -25.43
C SER A 34 -8.55 0.62 -24.02
N THR A 35 -8.31 1.90 -23.76
CA THR A 35 -8.55 2.55 -22.46
C THR A 35 -10.04 2.50 -22.13
N ALA A 36 -10.49 1.48 -21.41
CA ALA A 36 -11.76 1.58 -20.70
C ALA A 36 -11.55 2.57 -19.55
N SER A 37 -12.11 3.77 -19.69
CA SER A 37 -12.20 4.72 -18.60
C SER A 37 -13.19 4.15 -17.58
N GLY A 38 -12.68 3.67 -16.46
CA GLY A 38 -13.48 3.21 -15.33
C GLY A 38 -12.96 3.82 -14.03
N LYS A 39 -13.87 3.96 -13.06
CA LYS A 39 -13.52 4.42 -11.71
C LYS A 39 -13.31 3.18 -10.84
N VAL A 40 -12.06 2.89 -10.50
CA VAL A 40 -11.76 1.92 -9.43
C VAL A 40 -11.71 2.71 -8.13
N GLU A 41 -12.75 2.55 -7.32
CA GLU A 41 -12.77 3.08 -5.96
C GLU A 41 -12.32 2.00 -4.98
N ALA A 42 -11.52 2.37 -3.99
CA ALA A 42 -11.19 1.50 -2.87
C ALA A 42 -11.81 2.09 -1.61
N GLU A 43 -12.46 1.23 -0.82
CA GLU A 43 -12.75 1.54 0.56
C GLU A 43 -11.54 1.11 1.40
N THR A 44 -11.03 2.04 2.22
CA THR A 44 -9.91 1.74 3.11
C THR A 44 -10.21 2.12 4.53
N ARG A 45 -9.66 1.34 5.47
CA ARG A 45 -9.76 1.63 6.89
C ARG A 45 -8.36 1.66 7.47
N PHE A 46 -7.96 2.83 7.95
CA PHE A 46 -6.68 2.98 8.61
C PHE A 46 -6.77 2.37 10.02
N ILE A 47 -5.88 1.43 10.33
CA ILE A 47 -5.89 0.72 11.62
C ILE A 47 -5.11 1.50 12.71
N GLY A 48 -4.23 2.41 12.30
CA GLY A 48 -3.23 3.02 13.18
C GLY A 48 -1.84 2.38 13.00
N HIS A 49 -0.82 3.01 13.58
CA HIS A 49 0.52 2.45 13.58
C HIS A 49 0.62 1.30 14.62
N PRO A 50 1.20 0.12 14.28
CA PRO A 50 1.22 -1.04 15.18
C PRO A 50 1.84 -0.79 16.56
N GLU A 51 2.83 0.10 16.64
CA GLU A 51 3.51 0.45 17.89
C GLU A 51 2.92 1.70 18.57
N ASN A 52 2.07 2.45 17.86
CA ASN A 52 1.43 3.66 18.38
C ASN A 52 0.03 3.85 17.78
N PRO A 53 -0.98 3.16 18.33
CA PRO A 53 -2.33 3.11 17.75
C PRO A 53 -3.09 4.44 17.80
N THR A 54 -2.65 5.41 18.62
CA THR A 54 -3.32 6.71 18.77
C THR A 54 -2.96 7.72 17.66
N ILE A 55 -1.99 7.40 16.81
CA ILE A 55 -1.58 8.25 15.70
C ILE A 55 -2.60 8.10 14.56
N GLY A 56 -3.23 9.22 14.19
CA GLY A 56 -4.12 9.28 13.03
C GLY A 56 -3.35 9.28 11.70
N ALA A 57 -4.03 8.97 10.60
CA ALA A 57 -3.41 8.88 9.26
C ALA A 57 -2.70 10.19 8.85
N ASN A 58 -3.22 11.33 9.27
CA ASN A 58 -2.67 12.67 9.02
C ASN A 58 -1.38 12.96 9.81
N GLN A 59 -1.06 12.18 10.84
CA GLN A 59 0.10 12.39 11.72
C GLN A 59 1.28 11.44 11.43
N LEU A 60 1.11 10.52 10.47
CA LEU A 60 2.10 9.48 10.12
C LEU A 60 3.46 10.05 9.69
N ASN A 61 3.48 11.27 9.15
CA ASN A 61 4.68 11.91 8.59
C ASN A 61 5.49 12.71 9.62
N ASP A 62 4.92 13.03 10.78
CA ASP A 62 5.52 13.98 11.73
C ASP A 62 6.26 13.29 12.88
N ILE A 63 6.08 11.99 13.02
CA ILE A 63 6.57 11.20 14.12
C ILE A 63 7.46 10.13 13.49
N GLY A 64 8.73 10.05 13.90
CA GLY A 64 9.66 9.04 13.37
C GLY A 64 9.25 7.64 13.82
N LEU A 65 8.40 6.99 13.02
CA LEU A 65 7.76 5.72 13.30
C LEU A 65 8.53 4.57 12.65
N SER A 66 8.32 3.36 13.18
CA SER A 66 8.77 2.16 12.49
C SER A 66 8.10 2.08 11.11
N PRO A 67 8.79 1.60 10.06
CA PRO A 67 8.24 1.60 8.70
C PRO A 67 7.29 0.42 8.50
N VAL A 68 6.19 0.39 9.27
CA VAL A 68 5.15 -0.62 9.19
C VAL A 68 3.78 0.06 9.23
N LEU A 69 2.93 -0.26 8.24
CA LEU A 69 1.55 0.21 8.18
C LEU A 69 0.57 -0.96 8.03
N LEU A 70 -0.61 -0.77 8.60
CA LEU A 70 -1.73 -1.69 8.49
C LEU A 70 -2.96 -0.95 8.02
N TRP A 71 -3.63 -1.53 7.04
CA TRP A 71 -4.83 -1.00 6.44
C TRP A 71 -5.76 -2.13 6.05
N TRP A 72 -7.05 -1.93 6.21
CA TRP A 72 -8.03 -2.71 5.49
C TRP A 72 -8.27 -2.10 4.11
N TYR A 73 -8.36 -2.94 3.08
CA TYR A 73 -8.72 -2.56 1.73
C TYR A 73 -9.81 -3.48 1.19
N LYS A 74 -10.74 -2.91 0.43
CA LYS A 74 -11.57 -3.63 -0.55
C LYS A 74 -11.91 -2.69 -1.71
N ALA A 75 -12.17 -3.25 -2.88
CA ALA A 75 -12.76 -2.53 -3.98
C ALA A 75 -14.19 -2.11 -3.61
N ASN A 76 -14.52 -0.85 -3.86
CA ASN A 76 -15.88 -0.34 -3.78
C ASN A 76 -16.53 -0.57 -5.14
N LEU A 77 -17.42 -1.56 -5.20
CA LEU A 77 -18.18 -1.88 -6.40
C LEU A 77 -19.55 -1.20 -6.36
N PRO A 78 -20.09 -0.73 -7.50
CA PRO A 78 -21.43 -0.17 -7.55
C PRO A 78 -22.47 -1.16 -7.01
N ALA A 79 -23.42 -0.68 -6.20
CA ALA A 79 -24.47 -1.53 -5.63
C ALA A 79 -25.37 -2.22 -6.68
N SER A 80 -25.36 -1.74 -7.92
CA SER A 80 -26.09 -2.31 -9.06
C SER A 80 -25.40 -3.52 -9.70
N GLU A 81 -24.15 -3.82 -9.33
CA GLU A 81 -23.33 -4.84 -9.96
C GLU A 81 -23.34 -6.16 -9.15
N SER A 82 -23.56 -7.29 -9.83
CA SER A 82 -23.55 -8.60 -9.17
C SER A 82 -22.11 -9.02 -8.87
N LEU A 83 -21.83 -9.46 -7.65
CA LEU A 83 -20.51 -9.95 -7.25
C LEU A 83 -20.02 -11.15 -8.09
N THR A 84 -20.94 -11.89 -8.70
CA THR A 84 -20.63 -13.07 -9.55
C THR A 84 -20.22 -12.73 -10.98
N GLN A 85 -20.27 -11.45 -11.37
CA GLN A 85 -20.02 -11.05 -12.76
C GLN A 85 -18.53 -10.86 -13.09
N TYR A 86 -17.67 -10.78 -12.06
CA TYR A 86 -16.24 -10.55 -12.26
C TYR A 86 -15.48 -11.87 -12.36
N THR A 87 -14.55 -11.90 -13.31
CA THR A 87 -13.59 -12.96 -13.49
C THR A 87 -12.51 -12.92 -12.41
N ASN A 88 -11.78 -14.03 -12.25
CA ASN A 88 -10.61 -14.09 -11.37
C ASN A 88 -9.56 -13.02 -11.73
N PHE A 89 -9.38 -12.74 -13.03
CA PHE A 89 -8.44 -11.71 -13.49
C PHE A 89 -8.84 -10.32 -13.02
N GLU A 90 -10.13 -9.98 -13.07
CA GLU A 90 -10.62 -8.68 -12.59
C GLU A 90 -10.44 -8.52 -11.09
N HIS A 91 -10.73 -9.56 -10.30
CA HIS A 91 -10.45 -9.53 -8.86
C HIS A 91 -8.96 -9.37 -8.55
N GLN A 92 -8.09 -10.12 -9.24
CA GLN A 92 -6.64 -9.98 -9.09
C GLN A 92 -6.16 -8.59 -9.53
N SER A 93 -6.77 -8.01 -10.56
CA SER A 93 -6.46 -6.66 -11.04
C SER A 93 -6.85 -5.59 -10.02
N MET A 94 -8.03 -5.71 -9.39
CA MET A 94 -8.46 -4.83 -8.30
C MET A 94 -7.47 -4.88 -7.12
N VAL A 95 -7.08 -6.08 -6.71
CA VAL A 95 -6.11 -6.27 -5.61
C VAL A 95 -4.73 -5.72 -5.98
N THR A 96 -4.26 -5.99 -7.20
CA THR A 96 -2.98 -5.46 -7.73
C THR A 96 -2.98 -3.93 -7.70
N TYR A 97 -4.06 -3.31 -8.19
CA TYR A 97 -4.23 -1.85 -8.20
C TYR A 97 -4.13 -1.26 -6.78
N HIS A 98 -4.84 -1.85 -5.81
CA HIS A 98 -4.76 -1.38 -4.42
C HIS A 98 -3.37 -1.59 -3.81
N SER A 99 -2.67 -2.66 -4.20
CA SER A 99 -1.40 -3.00 -3.59
C SER A 99 -0.26 -2.02 -3.89
N ASP A 100 -0.32 -1.29 -4.99
CA ASP A 100 0.68 -0.26 -5.38
C ASP A 100 0.34 1.12 -4.79
N TYR A 101 -0.92 1.38 -4.44
CA TYR A 101 -1.41 2.74 -4.19
C TYR A 101 -0.72 3.47 -3.02
N GLN A 102 -0.53 2.81 -1.87
CA GLN A 102 0.05 3.44 -0.68
C GLN A 102 1.39 2.85 -0.25
N LEU A 103 1.88 1.79 -0.92
CA LEU A 103 3.01 1.01 -0.43
C LEU A 103 4.26 1.88 -0.21
N ILE A 104 4.61 2.73 -1.18
CA ILE A 104 5.81 3.59 -1.12
C ILE A 104 5.85 4.57 0.05
N PHE A 105 4.69 5.04 0.51
CA PHE A 105 4.63 5.98 1.65
C PHE A 105 5.10 5.36 2.96
N THR A 106 5.02 4.03 3.10
CA THR A 106 5.54 3.29 4.25
C THR A 106 7.02 3.57 4.50
N SER A 107 7.78 3.86 3.42
CA SER A 107 9.21 4.18 3.52
C SER A 107 9.50 5.53 4.16
N LEU A 108 8.52 6.44 4.21
CA LEU A 108 8.70 7.79 4.76
C LEU A 108 8.59 7.84 6.29
N LEU A 109 7.91 6.86 6.90
CA LEU A 109 7.63 6.82 8.34
C LEU A 109 8.88 6.98 9.25
N PRO A 110 10.04 6.34 8.96
CA PRO A 110 11.21 6.48 9.82
C PRO A 110 11.91 7.84 9.67
N HIS A 111 11.61 8.57 8.60
CA HIS A 111 12.26 9.82 8.26
C HIS A 111 11.53 10.98 8.94
N SER A 112 11.71 11.08 10.27
CA SER A 112 11.21 12.23 11.05
C SER A 112 11.92 13.50 10.60
N SER A 113 11.20 14.44 9.96
CA SER A 113 11.57 15.86 9.77
C SER A 113 10.53 16.59 8.91
N ILE A 114 9.28 16.12 8.87
CA ILE A 114 8.27 16.76 8.03
C ILE A 114 7.74 18.01 8.75
N GLY A 115 7.30 17.90 10.00
CA GLY A 115 6.76 19.07 10.69
C GLY A 115 5.63 19.69 9.84
N ASN A 116 5.49 21.02 9.84
CA ASN A 116 4.51 21.66 8.95
C ASN A 116 4.89 21.66 7.45
N ARG A 117 5.95 20.95 7.03
CA ARG A 117 6.38 20.94 5.63
C ARG A 117 5.53 19.99 4.80
N SER A 118 5.17 20.38 3.59
CA SER A 118 4.50 19.47 2.67
C SER A 118 5.46 18.40 2.14
N ARG A 119 4.91 17.29 1.65
CA ARG A 119 5.69 16.25 0.96
C ARG A 119 6.51 16.84 -0.19
N GLU A 120 5.92 17.77 -0.94
CA GLU A 120 6.53 18.43 -2.10
C GLU A 120 7.74 19.30 -1.70
N GLU A 121 7.74 19.83 -0.47
CA GLU A 121 8.88 20.58 0.07
C GLU A 121 10.07 19.68 0.45
N LEU A 122 9.84 18.37 0.61
CA LEU A 122 10.84 17.41 1.05
C LEU A 122 11.32 16.47 -0.04
N LEU A 123 10.43 16.10 -0.95
CA LEU A 123 10.69 15.16 -2.03
C LEU A 123 10.41 15.83 -3.37
N SER A 124 11.46 15.95 -4.18
CA SER A 124 11.36 16.42 -5.56
C SER A 124 10.90 15.32 -6.51
N MET A 125 11.05 14.05 -6.10
CA MET A 125 10.59 12.90 -6.88
C MET A 125 10.27 11.72 -5.95
N MET A 126 9.18 11.03 -6.26
CA MET A 126 8.78 9.77 -5.63
C MET A 126 8.09 8.92 -6.69
N VAL A 127 8.70 7.81 -7.09
CA VAL A 127 8.20 6.94 -8.16
C VAL A 127 8.42 5.46 -7.83
N SER A 128 7.51 4.61 -8.27
CA SER A 128 7.71 3.15 -8.32
C SER A 128 8.71 2.81 -9.43
N LEU A 129 9.68 1.95 -9.16
CA LEU A 129 10.62 1.42 -10.17
C LEU A 129 10.15 0.08 -10.72
N ASP A 130 9.67 -0.79 -9.83
CA ASP A 130 9.05 -2.07 -10.16
C ASP A 130 7.83 -2.31 -9.25
N HIS A 131 7.09 -3.39 -9.51
CA HIS A 131 6.02 -3.87 -8.64
C HIS A 131 5.76 -5.34 -8.98
N SER A 132 5.99 -6.25 -8.03
CA SER A 132 5.81 -7.68 -8.22
C SER A 132 4.76 -8.22 -7.25
N VAL A 133 3.79 -8.96 -7.77
CA VAL A 133 2.65 -9.50 -7.01
C VAL A 133 2.56 -11.00 -7.20
N TRP A 134 2.43 -11.73 -6.09
CA TRP A 134 2.22 -13.18 -6.06
C TRP A 134 0.90 -13.50 -5.36
N PHE A 135 -0.02 -14.14 -6.08
CA PHE A 135 -1.28 -14.65 -5.56
C PHE A 135 -1.09 -16.10 -5.10
N HIS A 136 -1.34 -16.35 -3.82
CA HIS A 136 -1.17 -17.67 -3.19
C HIS A 136 -2.49 -18.42 -3.03
N ASP A 137 -3.62 -17.72 -3.18
CA ASP A 137 -4.96 -18.26 -3.06
C ASP A 137 -5.95 -17.44 -3.92
N THR A 138 -7.18 -17.91 -4.02
CA THR A 138 -8.29 -17.14 -4.59
C THR A 138 -8.48 -15.84 -3.80
N VAL A 139 -8.64 -14.74 -4.53
CA VAL A 139 -8.92 -13.43 -3.96
C VAL A 139 -10.16 -12.84 -4.61
N TYR A 140 -10.96 -12.15 -3.81
CA TYR A 140 -12.11 -11.40 -4.25
C TYR A 140 -11.84 -9.93 -3.97
N GLY A 141 -11.73 -9.12 -5.03
CA GLY A 141 -11.34 -7.71 -4.90
C GLY A 141 -12.30 -6.90 -4.02
N HIS A 142 -13.56 -7.30 -3.91
CA HIS A 142 -14.60 -6.65 -3.12
C HIS A 142 -14.67 -7.13 -1.65
N GLU A 143 -13.93 -8.17 -1.30
CA GLU A 143 -13.82 -8.62 0.07
C GLU A 143 -12.71 -7.85 0.80
N TRP A 144 -12.85 -7.77 2.13
CA TRP A 144 -11.86 -7.13 2.97
C TRP A 144 -10.55 -7.91 3.01
N LEU A 145 -9.46 -7.21 2.69
CA LEU A 145 -8.09 -7.67 2.81
C LEU A 145 -7.32 -6.77 3.77
N LEU A 146 -6.70 -7.38 4.79
CA LEU A 146 -5.76 -6.70 5.67
C LEU A 146 -4.42 -6.61 4.96
N TYR A 147 -4.01 -5.40 4.59
CA TYR A 147 -2.72 -5.14 3.97
C TYR A 147 -1.71 -4.69 5.02
N ARG A 148 -0.67 -5.50 5.20
CA ARG A 148 0.51 -5.18 5.99
C ARG A 148 1.64 -4.75 5.08
N MET A 149 2.04 -3.50 5.23
CA MET A 149 3.08 -2.86 4.42
C MET A 149 4.31 -2.60 5.28
N GLU A 150 5.49 -2.83 4.73
CA GLU A 150 6.76 -2.57 5.40
C GLU A 150 7.79 -1.94 4.45
N SER A 151 8.67 -1.09 4.99
CA SER A 151 9.93 -0.73 4.32
C SER A 151 11.11 -1.36 5.05
N HIS A 152 11.89 -2.18 4.35
CA HIS A 152 13.02 -2.89 4.96
C HIS A 152 14.32 -2.12 4.84
N ARG A 153 14.46 -1.27 3.81
CA ARG A 153 15.68 -0.49 3.58
C ARG A 153 15.40 0.74 2.74
N ALA A 154 15.97 1.87 3.15
CA ALA A 154 16.08 3.08 2.35
C ALA A 154 17.55 3.45 2.19
N SER A 155 18.07 3.51 0.96
CA SER A 155 19.49 3.79 0.71
C SER A 155 19.72 4.28 -0.72
N TYR A 156 20.63 5.24 -0.89
CA TYR A 156 21.01 5.80 -2.21
C TYR A 156 19.82 6.22 -3.08
N GLY A 157 18.81 6.84 -2.44
CA GLY A 157 17.59 7.28 -3.11
C GLY A 157 16.62 6.15 -3.49
N ARG A 158 16.84 4.91 -3.04
CA ARG A 158 15.93 3.78 -3.28
C ARG A 158 15.34 3.24 -1.99
N VAL A 159 14.14 2.70 -2.07
CA VAL A 159 13.42 2.10 -0.94
C VAL A 159 12.89 0.72 -1.32
N LEU A 160 13.16 -0.29 -0.48
CA LEU A 160 12.64 -1.63 -0.65
C LEU A 160 11.43 -1.84 0.25
N LEU A 161 10.32 -2.18 -0.39
CA LEU A 161 9.01 -2.31 0.24
C LEU A 161 8.51 -3.74 0.10
N VAL A 162 7.85 -4.23 1.15
CA VAL A 162 7.22 -5.56 1.18
C VAL A 162 5.79 -5.41 1.66
N GLY A 163 4.88 -6.02 0.92
CA GLY A 163 3.46 -6.05 1.21
C GLY A 163 2.96 -7.48 1.42
N LYS A 164 2.06 -7.67 2.38
CA LYS A 164 1.37 -8.95 2.64
C LYS A 164 -0.12 -8.70 2.86
N LEU A 165 -0.97 -9.32 2.05
CA LEU A 165 -2.42 -9.21 2.19
C LEU A 165 -3.02 -10.49 2.78
N PHE A 166 -3.85 -10.31 3.79
CA PHE A 166 -4.53 -11.38 4.51
C PHE A 166 -6.05 -11.25 4.35
N ASN A 167 -6.75 -12.37 4.18
CA ASN A 167 -8.21 -12.37 4.16
C ASN A 167 -8.81 -12.24 5.58
N MET A 168 -10.14 -12.18 5.68
CA MET A 168 -10.85 -12.06 6.98
C MET A 168 -10.60 -13.23 7.95
N SER A 169 -10.15 -14.39 7.47
CA SER A 169 -9.74 -15.52 8.32
C SER A 169 -8.29 -15.42 8.82
N GLY A 170 -7.54 -14.42 8.38
CA GLY A 170 -6.12 -14.24 8.70
C GLY A 170 -5.15 -15.04 7.82
N LYS A 171 -5.61 -15.67 6.74
CA LYS A 171 -4.75 -16.40 5.80
C LYS A 171 -4.02 -15.43 4.87
N LEU A 172 -2.71 -15.62 4.69
CA LEU A 172 -1.92 -14.90 3.69
C LEU A 172 -2.36 -15.32 2.28
N VAL A 173 -2.92 -14.39 1.51
CA VAL A 173 -3.44 -14.66 0.16
C VAL A 173 -2.64 -13.99 -0.95
N VAL A 174 -1.94 -12.88 -0.64
CA VAL A 174 -1.09 -12.17 -1.61
C VAL A 174 0.20 -11.68 -0.96
N SER A 175 1.30 -11.73 -1.71
CA SER A 175 2.57 -11.09 -1.35
C SER A 175 3.00 -10.12 -2.44
N VAL A 176 3.62 -9.01 -2.02
CA VAL A 176 4.01 -7.90 -2.88
C VAL A 176 5.43 -7.47 -2.54
N VAL A 177 6.23 -7.16 -3.56
CA VAL A 177 7.54 -6.52 -3.41
C VAL A 177 7.65 -5.39 -4.40
N GLN A 178 8.20 -4.26 -3.95
CA GLN A 178 8.37 -3.06 -4.76
C GLN A 178 9.65 -2.33 -4.36
N GLU A 179 10.44 -1.91 -5.33
CA GLU A 179 11.47 -0.88 -5.19
C GLU A 179 10.91 0.47 -5.65
N GLY A 180 11.07 1.49 -4.81
CA GLY A 180 10.75 2.87 -5.13
C GLY A 180 12.00 3.73 -5.22
N TYR A 181 11.92 4.82 -5.97
CA TYR A 181 12.94 5.88 -5.99
C TYR A 181 12.42 7.14 -5.31
N LEU A 182 13.18 7.65 -4.35
CA LEU A 182 12.95 8.88 -3.61
C LEU A 182 14.10 9.85 -3.88
N LYS A 183 13.77 11.04 -4.37
CA LYS A 183 14.71 12.15 -4.51
C LYS A 183 14.32 13.25 -3.55
N GLN A 184 15.21 13.54 -2.61
CA GLN A 184 15.06 14.67 -1.71
C GLN A 184 15.08 15.99 -2.49
N SER A 185 14.28 16.96 -2.08
CA SER A 185 14.36 18.34 -2.53
C SER A 185 15.65 19.00 -2.00
N ASN A 186 16.07 20.14 -2.54
CA ASN A 186 17.29 20.85 -2.09
C ASN A 186 17.20 21.39 -0.64
N SER A 187 16.13 21.07 0.10
CA SER A 187 15.97 21.29 1.52
C SER A 187 16.77 20.26 2.31
N TYR A 188 17.59 20.71 3.26
CA TYR A 188 18.33 19.84 4.17
C TYR A 188 17.34 19.04 5.05
N LEU A 189 17.15 17.75 4.77
CA LEU A 189 16.69 16.76 5.74
C LEU A 189 17.91 16.39 6.58
N GLU A 190 17.80 16.56 7.90
CA GLU A 190 18.83 16.07 8.81
C GLU A 190 18.94 14.55 8.63
N LYS A 191 20.13 14.08 8.24
CA LYS A 191 20.42 12.66 8.03
C LYS A 191 20.50 11.98 9.40
N LYS A 192 19.35 11.68 10.00
CA LYS A 192 19.29 10.77 11.14
C LYS A 192 19.57 9.37 10.61
N ASP A 193 20.40 8.60 11.31
CA ASP A 193 20.55 7.18 10.99
C ASP A 193 19.14 6.59 10.92
N PRO A 194 18.74 5.99 9.79
CA PRO A 194 17.44 5.39 9.70
C PRO A 194 17.34 4.39 10.86
N LYS A 195 16.29 4.51 11.67
CA LYS A 195 15.84 3.44 12.57
C LYS A 195 15.42 2.29 11.67
N THR A 196 16.42 1.60 11.13
CA THR A 196 16.25 0.42 10.30
C THR A 196 15.50 -0.56 11.19
N ILE A 197 14.45 -1.20 10.65
CA ILE A 197 13.86 -2.35 11.34
C ILE A 197 15.03 -3.28 11.62
N TYR A 198 15.31 -3.51 12.91
CA TYR A 198 16.35 -4.43 13.36
C TYR A 198 15.93 -5.83 12.92
N VAL A 199 16.21 -6.18 11.68
CA VAL A 199 16.38 -7.57 11.29
C VAL A 199 17.73 -7.93 11.88
N ASN A 200 17.75 -8.80 12.90
CA ASN A 200 18.97 -9.29 13.53
C ASN A 200 20.01 -9.59 12.43
N TYR A 201 21.01 -8.72 12.27
CA TYR A 201 22.02 -8.94 11.25
C TYR A 201 22.83 -10.18 11.66
N PRO A 202 23.15 -11.08 10.72
CA PRO A 202 24.10 -12.12 11.04
C PRO A 202 25.40 -11.45 11.48
N LYS A 203 25.98 -11.93 12.59
CA LYS A 203 27.34 -11.56 12.94
C LYS A 203 28.24 -12.17 11.87
N ILE A 204 28.76 -11.33 10.97
CA ILE A 204 29.77 -11.75 9.99
C ILE A 204 31.06 -11.92 10.79
N ILE A 205 31.49 -13.17 10.95
CA ILE A 205 32.76 -13.55 11.60
C ILE A 205 33.84 -13.61 10.52
#